data_AF-A0A3L6EDB7-F1
#
_entry.id   AF-A0A3L6EDB7-F1
#
_cell.length_a   1.000
_cell.length_b   1.000
_cell.length_c   1.000
_cell.angle_alpha   90.00
_cell.angle_beta   90.00
_cell.angle_gamma   90.00
#
_symmetry.space_group_name_H-M   'P 1'
#
loop_
_entity.id
_entity.type
_entity.pdbx_description
1 polymer ?
#
loop_
_entity_poly.entity_id
_entity_poly.type
_entity_poly.pdbx_seq_one_letter_code
_entity_poly.pdbx_strand_id
1 'polypeptide(L)'
;MSFKRKRRNRIKRLLSEEGSWVEEKNLASYVETQYKSLFQSQGVNRLDDIMNSVQRRVSLAMNIKLMAAYTEDEVDKALNAIGDLKAPGLDEMSAIFFKKFWSQIGECIEDEVLQVLNGSPMPEG
;
A
#
# COMPACT_ATOMS: atom_id res chain seq x y z
N MET A 1 -32.35 13.82 26.84
CA MET A 1 -31.22 13.89 27.82
C MET A 1 -31.55 14.88 28.93
N SER A 2 -31.58 14.46 30.21
CA SER A 2 -31.98 15.32 31.35
C SER A 2 -30.93 16.38 31.72
N PHE A 3 -31.35 17.64 31.86
CA PHE A 3 -30.49 18.78 32.24
C PHE A 3 -29.71 18.57 33.54
N LYS A 4 -30.24 17.77 34.49
CA LYS A 4 -29.56 17.44 35.75
C LYS A 4 -28.26 16.65 35.53
N ARG A 5 -28.25 15.72 34.56
CA ARG A 5 -27.05 14.95 34.19
C ARG A 5 -26.03 15.82 33.44
N LYS A 6 -26.49 16.65 32.50
CA LYS A 6 -25.62 17.58 31.74
C LYS A 6 -24.88 18.55 32.67
N ARG A 7 -25.54 19.05 33.73
CA ARG A 7 -24.92 19.96 34.70
C ARG A 7 -23.90 19.26 35.61
N ARG A 8 -24.17 18.02 36.01
CA ARG A 8 -23.25 17.23 36.85
C ARG A 8 -22.00 16.79 36.10
N ASN A 9 -22.14 16.51 34.80
CA ASN A 9 -21.05 15.97 33.97
C ASN A 9 -20.32 17.05 33.15
N ARG A 10 -20.56 18.34 33.42
CA ARG A 10 -19.87 19.43 32.73
C ARG A 10 -18.45 19.56 33.27
N ILE A 11 -17.48 19.28 32.42
CA ILE A 11 -16.05 19.50 32.72
C ILE A 11 -15.79 21.01 32.64
N LYS A 12 -15.37 21.60 33.77
CA LYS A 12 -15.10 23.04 33.86
C LYS A 12 -13.62 23.39 33.64
N ARG A 13 -12.74 22.45 33.98
CA ARG A 13 -11.30 22.59 33.85
C ARG A 13 -10.64 21.23 33.73
N LEU A 14 -9.50 21.19 33.09
CA LEU A 14 -8.61 20.02 33.05
C LEU A 14 -7.23 20.43 33.55
N LEU A 15 -6.50 19.49 34.14
CA LEU A 15 -5.12 19.68 34.53
C LEU A 15 -4.23 19.32 33.34
N SER A 16 -3.30 20.20 32.97
CA SER A 16 -2.32 19.96 31.91
C SER A 16 -1.18 19.08 32.40
N GLU A 17 -0.38 18.56 31.46
CA GLU A 17 0.84 17.80 31.75
C GLU A 17 1.90 18.64 32.48
N GLU A 18 1.86 19.96 32.31
CA GLU A 18 2.74 20.93 32.99
C GLU A 18 2.26 21.26 34.42
N GLY A 19 1.17 20.64 34.88
CA GLY A 19 0.58 20.88 36.19
C GLY A 19 -0.25 22.17 36.29
N SER A 20 -0.57 22.82 35.16
CA SER A 20 -1.39 24.03 35.10
C SER A 20 -2.87 23.71 34.81
N TRP A 21 -3.80 24.48 35.38
CA TRP A 21 -5.23 24.28 35.13
C TRP A 21 -5.66 24.98 33.84
N VAL A 22 -6.21 24.22 32.88
CA VAL A 22 -6.83 24.73 31.66
C VAL A 22 -8.30 25.01 31.95
N GLU A 23 -8.66 26.28 31.95
CA GLU A 23 -10.02 26.77 32.20
C GLU A 23 -10.95 26.56 31.00
N GLU A 24 -12.26 26.62 31.27
CA GLU A 24 -13.34 26.27 30.32
C GLU A 24 -13.22 26.95 28.94
N LYS A 25 -12.74 28.20 28.89
CA LYS A 25 -12.59 28.96 27.63
C LYS A 25 -11.62 28.31 26.64
N ASN A 26 -10.59 27.63 27.15
CA ASN A 26 -9.51 27.05 26.35
C ASN A 26 -9.62 25.52 26.24
N LEU A 27 -10.65 24.94 26.84
CA LEU A 27 -10.79 23.50 27.00
C LEU A 27 -10.93 22.76 25.67
N ALA A 28 -11.73 23.30 24.74
CA ALA A 28 -11.97 22.69 23.45
C ALA A 28 -10.69 22.64 22.59
N SER A 29 -9.96 23.75 22.52
CA SER A 29 -8.69 23.83 21.80
C SER A 29 -7.60 22.96 22.43
N TYR A 30 -7.56 22.88 23.76
CA TYR A 30 -6.66 21.98 24.47
C TYR A 30 -6.94 20.51 24.13
N VAL A 31 -8.19 20.07 24.23
CA VAL A 31 -8.58 18.69 23.89
C VAL A 31 -8.28 18.38 22.43
N GLU A 32 -8.59 19.30 21.50
CA GLU A 32 -8.28 19.12 20.09
C GLU A 32 -6.77 18.94 19.85
N THR A 33 -5.93 19.78 20.47
CA THR A 33 -4.47 19.71 20.34
C THR A 33 -3.93 18.40 20.91
N GLN A 34 -4.45 17.98 22.06
CA GLN A 34 -4.08 16.71 22.69
C GLN A 34 -4.45 15.52 21.81
N TYR A 35 -5.67 15.50 21.26
CA TYR A 35 -6.08 14.45 20.34
C TYR A 35 -5.26 14.46 19.05
N LYS A 36 -4.96 15.64 18.48
CA LYS A 36 -4.05 15.74 17.33
C LYS A 36 -2.68 15.13 17.65
N SER A 37 -2.09 15.47 18.79
CA SER A 37 -0.80 14.91 19.21
C SER A 37 -0.86 13.38 19.44
N LEU A 38 -1.91 12.90 20.12
CA LEU A 38 -2.12 11.47 20.41
C LEU A 38 -2.28 10.62 19.15
N PHE A 39 -2.97 11.15 18.14
CA PHE A 39 -3.26 10.43 16.89
C PHE A 39 -2.33 10.81 15.74
N GLN A 40 -1.38 11.72 15.97
CA GLN A 40 -0.31 12.01 15.02
C GLN A 40 0.82 11.00 15.22
N SER A 41 1.31 10.44 14.11
CA SER A 41 2.52 9.62 14.14
C SER A 41 3.67 10.44 14.70
N GLN A 42 4.29 9.96 15.78
CA GLN A 42 5.46 10.58 16.42
C GLN A 42 6.77 10.27 15.65
N GLY A 43 6.65 9.89 14.38
CA GLY A 43 7.73 9.33 13.57
C GLY A 43 8.03 7.87 13.90
N VAL A 44 8.79 7.21 13.03
CA VAL A 44 9.31 5.87 13.32
C VAL A 44 10.67 6.03 13.99
N ASN A 45 10.67 6.04 15.32
CA ASN A 45 11.91 5.94 16.08
C ASN A 45 12.36 4.47 16.09
N ARG A 46 13.66 4.23 15.92
CA ARG A 46 14.29 2.89 15.97
C ARG A 46 14.03 1.97 14.76
N LEU A 47 13.89 2.53 13.56
CA LEU A 47 13.83 1.74 12.32
C LEU A 47 14.95 0.71 12.23
N ASP A 48 16.18 1.08 12.58
CA ASP A 48 17.33 0.17 12.55
C ASP A 48 17.16 -1.01 13.50
N ASP A 49 16.66 -0.80 14.72
CA ASP A 49 16.41 -1.88 15.68
C ASP A 49 15.34 -2.85 15.17
N ILE A 50 14.28 -2.32 14.54
CA ILE A 50 13.23 -3.13 13.92
C ILE A 50 13.82 -3.92 12.75
N MET A 51 14.57 -3.28 11.86
CA MET A 51 15.20 -3.95 10.71
C MET A 51 16.21 -5.01 11.15
N ASN A 52 16.94 -4.78 12.24
CA ASN A 52 17.87 -5.76 12.83
C ASN A 52 17.15 -6.93 13.50
N SER A 53 15.91 -6.73 13.97
CA SER A 53 15.10 -7.82 14.51
C SER A 53 14.51 -8.73 13.43
N VAL A 54 14.43 -8.26 12.19
CA VAL A 54 13.93 -9.03 11.06
C VAL A 54 15.07 -9.83 10.44
N GLN A 55 14.92 -11.16 10.42
CA GLN A 55 15.87 -12.02 9.73
C GLN A 55 15.83 -11.74 8.22
N ARG A 56 16.97 -11.35 7.65
CA ARG A 56 17.11 -11.16 6.20
C ARG A 56 16.92 -12.49 5.46
N ARG A 57 15.89 -12.55 4.60
CA ARG A 57 15.60 -13.72 3.74
C ARG A 57 16.03 -13.55 2.29
N VAL A 58 16.09 -12.31 1.81
CA VAL A 58 16.45 -11.96 0.44
C VAL A 58 17.92 -11.54 0.42
N SER A 59 18.77 -12.31 -0.24
CA SER A 59 20.18 -11.94 -0.42
C SER A 59 20.31 -10.70 -1.30
N LEU A 60 21.49 -10.06 -1.30
CA LEU A 60 21.74 -8.93 -2.20
C LEU A 60 21.56 -9.32 -3.67
N ALA A 61 22.07 -10.50 -4.07
CA ALA A 61 21.93 -11.00 -5.43
C ALA A 61 20.46 -11.25 -5.82
N MET A 62 19.65 -11.78 -4.89
CA MET A 62 18.21 -11.94 -5.11
C MET A 62 17.53 -10.58 -5.28
N ASN A 63 17.89 -9.60 -4.44
CA ASN A 63 17.31 -8.27 -4.53
C ASN A 63 17.65 -7.58 -5.86
N ILE A 64 18.91 -7.69 -6.32
CA ILE A 64 19.33 -7.19 -7.63
C ILE A 64 18.48 -7.83 -8.73
N LYS A 65 18.25 -9.15 -8.67
CA LYS A 65 17.41 -9.84 -9.64
C LYS A 65 15.94 -9.41 -9.57
N LEU A 66 15.38 -9.25 -8.37
CA LEU A 66 13.98 -8.85 -8.16
C LEU A 66 13.71 -7.40 -8.56
N MET A 67 14.75 -6.55 -8.62
CA MET A 67 14.67 -5.17 -9.07
C MET A 67 15.06 -4.98 -10.54
N ALA A 68 15.45 -6.05 -11.23
CA ALA A 68 15.79 -5.97 -12.64
C ALA A 68 14.53 -5.71 -13.48
N ALA A 69 14.71 -5.09 -14.66
CA ALA A 69 13.64 -4.94 -15.62
C ALA A 69 13.20 -6.32 -16.15
N TYR A 70 11.91 -6.45 -16.41
CA TYR A 70 11.33 -7.62 -17.07
C TYR A 70 11.81 -7.73 -18.51
N THR A 71 11.91 -8.96 -19.00
CA THR A 71 12.40 -9.30 -20.34
C THR A 71 11.38 -10.07 -21.18
N GLU A 72 11.53 -10.03 -22.50
CA GLU A 72 10.68 -10.78 -23.45
C GLU A 72 10.65 -12.29 -23.11
N ASP A 73 11.82 -12.88 -22.80
CA ASP A 73 11.93 -14.29 -22.40
C ASP A 73 11.14 -14.63 -21.13
N GLU A 74 11.02 -13.69 -20.19
CA GLU A 74 10.17 -13.87 -19.00
C GLU A 74 8.68 -13.81 -19.34
N VAL A 75 8.29 -12.99 -20.31
CA VAL A 75 6.91 -12.91 -20.81
C VAL A 75 6.52 -14.20 -21.52
N ASP A 76 7.34 -14.70 -22.44
CA ASP A 76 7.10 -15.97 -23.14
C ASP A 76 7.03 -17.15 -22.17
N LYS A 77 7.97 -17.23 -21.21
CA LYS A 77 7.94 -18.27 -20.17
C LYS A 77 6.70 -18.18 -19.30
N ALA A 78 6.27 -16.98 -18.94
CA ALA A 78 5.06 -16.77 -18.16
C ALA A 78 3.82 -17.23 -18.93
N LEU A 79 3.69 -16.87 -20.21
CA LEU A 79 2.60 -17.31 -21.08
C LEU A 79 2.54 -18.83 -21.16
N ASN A 80 3.68 -19.48 -21.38
CA ASN A 80 3.78 -20.94 -21.49
C ASN A 80 3.46 -21.67 -20.17
N ALA A 81 3.74 -21.03 -19.02
CA ALA A 81 3.40 -21.57 -17.70
C ALA A 81 1.90 -21.49 -17.36
N ILE A 82 1.12 -20.64 -18.05
CA ILE A 82 -0.34 -20.55 -17.84
C ILE A 82 -1.01 -21.78 -18.47
N GLY A 83 -1.89 -22.45 -17.72
CA GLY A 83 -2.65 -23.59 -18.26
C GLY A 83 -3.59 -23.15 -19.40
N ASP A 84 -3.72 -23.97 -20.44
CA ASP A 84 -4.37 -23.57 -21.71
C ASP A 84 -5.79 -23.00 -21.58
N LEU A 85 -6.60 -23.57 -20.69
CA LEU A 85 -7.99 -23.16 -20.44
C LEU A 85 -8.11 -22.16 -19.27
N LYS A 86 -7.00 -21.66 -18.74
CA LYS A 86 -7.01 -20.62 -17.70
C LYS A 86 -7.15 -19.23 -18.34
N ALA A 87 -7.41 -18.27 -17.47
CA ALA A 87 -7.57 -16.86 -17.81
C ALA A 87 -8.61 -16.60 -18.93
N PRO A 88 -9.83 -17.18 -18.89
CA PRO A 88 -10.90 -16.65 -19.72
C PRO A 88 -11.18 -15.22 -19.21
N GLY A 89 -10.68 -14.22 -19.93
CA GLY A 89 -10.97 -12.83 -19.62
C GLY A 89 -12.46 -12.53 -19.86
N LEU A 90 -12.85 -11.28 -19.63
CA LEU A 90 -14.15 -10.78 -20.07
C LEU A 90 -14.34 -10.87 -21.60
N ASP A 91 -13.23 -11.01 -22.32
CA ASP A 91 -13.11 -11.20 -23.77
C ASP A 91 -13.29 -12.66 -24.23
N GLU A 92 -13.52 -13.59 -23.30
CA GLU A 92 -13.62 -15.04 -23.54
C GLU A 92 -12.36 -15.69 -24.15
N MET A 93 -11.23 -14.97 -24.23
CA MET A 93 -9.98 -15.50 -24.76
C MET A 93 -9.20 -16.19 -23.66
N SER A 94 -8.91 -17.48 -23.84
CA SER A 94 -8.07 -18.25 -22.91
C SER A 94 -6.61 -18.24 -23.35
N ALA A 95 -5.69 -18.62 -22.46
CA ALA A 95 -4.25 -18.64 -22.75
C ALA A 95 -3.87 -19.41 -24.03
N ILE A 96 -4.64 -20.45 -24.39
CA ILE A 96 -4.43 -21.20 -25.64
C ILE A 96 -4.50 -20.34 -26.91
N PHE A 97 -5.32 -19.27 -26.91
CA PHE A 97 -5.40 -18.34 -28.03
C PHE A 97 -4.05 -17.65 -28.23
N PHE A 98 -3.54 -17.00 -27.19
CA PHE A 98 -2.28 -16.27 -27.22
C PHE A 98 -1.10 -17.20 -27.56
N LYS A 99 -1.05 -18.41 -26.99
CA LYS A 99 -0.02 -19.41 -27.32
C LYS A 99 -0.07 -19.83 -28.80
N LYS A 100 -1.26 -20.08 -29.35
CA LYS A 100 -1.42 -20.53 -30.74
C LYS A 100 -1.05 -19.45 -31.75
N PHE A 101 -1.39 -18.19 -31.45
CA PHE A 101 -1.18 -17.07 -32.34
C PHE A 101 0.06 -16.23 -31.99
N TRP A 102 0.90 -16.69 -31.05
CA TRP A 102 2.08 -15.95 -30.57
C TRP A 102 2.99 -15.47 -31.70
N SER A 103 3.22 -16.31 -32.71
CA SER A 103 4.01 -15.93 -33.90
C SER A 103 3.46 -14.73 -34.71
N GLN A 104 2.19 -14.38 -34.54
CA GLN A 104 1.51 -13.30 -35.27
C GLN A 104 1.30 -12.05 -34.40
N ILE A 105 1.01 -12.24 -33.10
CA ILE A 105 0.62 -11.14 -32.19
C ILE A 105 1.62 -10.95 -31.04
N GLY A 106 2.60 -11.83 -30.89
CA GLY A 106 3.51 -11.89 -29.75
C GLY A 106 4.33 -10.62 -29.58
N GLU A 107 4.96 -10.13 -30.66
CA GLU A 107 5.80 -8.92 -30.61
C GLU A 107 5.04 -7.71 -30.05
N CYS A 108 3.86 -7.41 -30.59
CA CYS A 108 3.04 -6.30 -30.09
C CYS A 108 2.60 -6.49 -28.64
N ILE A 109 2.27 -7.72 -28.24
CA ILE A 109 1.82 -8.01 -26.88
C ILE A 109 2.98 -7.95 -25.88
N GLU A 110 4.16 -8.47 -26.25
CA GLU A 110 5.38 -8.41 -25.46
C GLU A 110 5.76 -6.96 -25.19
N ASP A 111 5.74 -6.10 -26.21
CA ASP A 111 6.03 -4.67 -26.08
C ASP A 111 5.07 -3.97 -25.09
N GLU A 112 3.77 -4.17 -25.25
CA GLU A 112 2.75 -3.58 -24.38
C GLU A 112 2.89 -4.07 -22.94
N VAL A 113 3.09 -5.37 -22.74
CA VAL A 113 3.28 -5.97 -21.41
C VAL A 113 4.55 -5.46 -20.76
N LEU A 114 5.66 -5.37 -21.50
CA LEU A 114 6.94 -4.89 -20.98
C LEU A 114 6.92 -3.42 -20.63
N GLN A 115 6.22 -2.58 -21.41
CA GLN A 115 6.03 -1.17 -21.07
C GLN A 115 5.36 -1.04 -19.69
N VAL A 116 4.24 -1.74 -19.48
CA VAL A 116 3.51 -1.68 -18.21
C VAL A 116 4.34 -2.25 -17.05
N LEU A 117 4.93 -3.44 -17.23
CA LEU A 117 5.70 -4.11 -16.17
C LEU A 117 6.96 -3.34 -15.76
N ASN A 118 7.55 -2.58 -16.68
CA ASN A 118 8.73 -1.77 -16.43
C ASN A 118 8.42 -0.30 -16.07
N GLY A 119 7.15 0.01 -15.76
CA GLY A 119 6.77 1.25 -15.08
C GLY A 119 6.04 2.29 -15.93
N SER A 120 5.68 1.99 -17.18
CA SER A 120 4.73 2.82 -17.92
C SER A 120 3.32 2.72 -17.31
N PRO A 121 2.50 3.78 -17.43
CA PRO A 121 1.11 3.74 -17.00
C PRO A 121 0.33 2.61 -17.69
N MET A 122 -0.59 1.98 -16.95
CA MET A 122 -1.53 1.02 -17.52
C MET A 122 -2.44 1.74 -18.54
N PRO A 123 -2.65 1.20 -19.76
CA PRO A 123 -3.57 1.77 -20.72
C PRO A 123 -5.01 1.78 -20.19
N GLU A 124 -5.80 2.78 -20.60
CA GLU A 124 -7.23 2.84 -20.30
C GLU A 124 -7.98 1.85 -21.21
N GLY A 125 -8.78 0.97 -20.60
CA GLY A 125 -9.56 -0.08 -21.28
C GLY A 125 -10.99 0.31 -21.60
#